data_AF-A0A256G6C1-F1
#
_entry.id   AF-A0A256G6C1-F1
#
_cell.length_a   1.000
_cell.length_b   1.000
_cell.length_c   1.000
_cell.angle_alpha   90.00
_cell.angle_beta   90.00
_cell.angle_gamma   90.00
#
_symmetry.space_group_name_H-M   'P 1'
#
loop_
_entity.id
_entity.type
_entity.pdbx_description
1 polymer ?
#
loop_
_entity_poly.entity_id
_entity_poly.type
_entity_poly.pdbx_seq_one_letter_code
_entity_poly.pdbx_strand_id
1 'polypeptide(L)'
;MLSFLASTAIAQAIEDDGTCPELAQKMGSIYFGFPEILDGSIERFASWKASCAAKAPAGQGNIVALCQGKLKGDGYVFYWIKAAVEAESSGYEICD
;
A
#
# COMPACT_ATOMS: atom_id res chain seq x y z
N MET A 1 -38.65 -12.54 -14.69
CA MET A 1 -37.42 -13.10 -14.13
C MET A 1 -36.38 -11.98 -14.06
N LEU A 2 -36.07 -11.48 -12.86
CA LEU A 2 -35.02 -10.48 -12.68
C LEU A 2 -33.70 -11.21 -12.45
N SER A 3 -32.82 -11.18 -13.46
CA SER A 3 -31.44 -11.66 -13.32
C SER A 3 -30.64 -10.64 -12.53
N PHE A 4 -30.24 -11.01 -11.31
CA PHE A 4 -29.23 -10.29 -10.54
C PHE A 4 -27.87 -10.48 -11.20
N LEU A 5 -27.32 -9.43 -11.80
CA LEU A 5 -25.91 -9.36 -12.14
C LEU A 5 -25.14 -9.01 -10.86
N ALA A 6 -24.49 -10.00 -10.26
CA ALA A 6 -23.54 -9.77 -9.19
C ALA A 6 -22.26 -9.17 -9.80
N SER A 7 -22.08 -7.85 -9.69
CA SER A 7 -20.83 -7.19 -10.03
C SER A 7 -19.79 -7.50 -8.95
N THR A 8 -18.95 -8.51 -9.18
CA THR A 8 -17.70 -8.69 -8.42
C THR A 8 -16.72 -7.62 -8.85
N ALA A 9 -16.70 -6.50 -8.12
CA ALA A 9 -15.64 -5.51 -8.24
C ALA A 9 -14.37 -6.08 -7.60
N ILE A 10 -13.53 -6.73 -8.42
CA ILE A 10 -12.16 -7.02 -8.02
C ILE A 10 -11.45 -5.66 -8.04
N ALA A 11 -10.97 -5.22 -6.88
CA ALA A 11 -10.19 -3.99 -6.79
C ALA A 11 -8.96 -4.15 -7.70
N GLN A 12 -8.91 -3.38 -8.78
CA GLN A 12 -7.83 -3.45 -9.74
C GLN A 12 -6.63 -2.69 -9.15
N ALA A 13 -5.46 -3.34 -9.13
CA ALA A 13 -4.19 -2.63 -8.96
C ALA A 13 -4.17 -1.46 -9.95
N ILE A 14 -3.79 -0.28 -9.48
CA ILE A 14 -3.60 0.88 -10.35
C ILE A 14 -2.29 0.66 -11.10
N GLU A 15 -2.19 1.12 -12.36
CA GLU A 15 -0.94 1.14 -13.10
C GLU A 15 0.18 1.73 -12.23
N ASP A 16 1.29 1.00 -12.13
CA ASP A 16 2.47 1.44 -11.39
C ASP A 16 3.17 2.55 -12.18
N ASP A 17 3.11 3.77 -11.65
CA ASP A 17 3.79 4.94 -12.19
C ASP A 17 5.20 5.12 -11.59
N GLY A 18 5.71 4.12 -10.87
CA GLY A 18 7.03 4.16 -10.21
C GLY A 18 6.99 4.73 -8.79
N THR A 19 5.85 5.26 -8.34
CA THR A 19 5.73 5.86 -6.99
C THR A 19 5.96 4.83 -5.87
N CYS A 20 5.46 3.60 -6.03
CA CYS A 20 5.54 2.59 -4.97
C CYS A 20 6.93 1.98 -4.78
N PRO A 21 7.70 1.69 -5.85
CA PRO A 21 9.12 1.33 -5.74
C PRO A 21 9.98 2.43 -5.09
N GLU A 22 9.83 3.69 -5.48
CA GLU A 22 10.56 4.80 -4.88
C GLU A 22 10.21 4.99 -3.40
N LEU A 23 8.92 4.87 -3.07
CA LEU A 23 8.47 4.93 -1.69
C LEU A 23 9.08 3.79 -0.86
N ALA A 24 9.16 2.56 -1.36
CA ALA A 24 9.79 1.45 -0.64
C ALA A 24 11.26 1.74 -0.29
N GLN A 25 12.02 2.33 -1.23
CA GLN A 25 13.41 2.74 -0.97
C GLN A 25 13.50 3.84 0.11
N LYS A 26 12.61 4.84 0.04
CA LYS A 26 12.50 5.88 1.07
C LYS A 26 12.15 5.29 2.44
N MET A 27 11.22 4.34 2.50
CA MET A 27 10.82 3.65 3.72
C MET A 27 11.99 2.88 4.36
N GLY A 28 12.78 2.16 3.56
CA GLY A 28 14.00 1.48 4.03
C GLY A 28 15.07 2.42 4.59
N SER A 29 15.09 3.68 4.15
CA SER A 29 16.02 4.70 4.65
C SER A 29 15.52 5.38 5.94
N ILE A 30 14.19 5.51 6.10
CA ILE A 30 13.57 6.19 7.25
C ILE A 30 13.37 5.23 8.42
N TYR A 31 12.93 4.00 8.14
CA TYR A 31 12.55 3.02 9.15
C TYR A 31 13.56 1.86 9.15
N PHE A 32 14.39 1.80 10.20
CA PHE A 32 15.36 0.73 10.38
C PHE A 32 14.74 -0.69 10.34
N GLY A 33 13.46 -0.83 10.72
CA GLY A 33 12.72 -2.09 10.71
C GLY A 33 11.91 -2.39 9.45
N PHE A 34 12.01 -1.57 8.41
CA PHE A 34 11.28 -1.83 7.17
C PHE A 34 11.79 -3.13 6.50
N PRO A 35 10.90 -4.08 6.17
CA PRO A 35 11.32 -5.41 5.73
C PRO A 35 11.76 -5.42 4.26
N GLU A 36 12.52 -6.45 3.88
CA GLU A 36 12.88 -6.68 2.47
C GLU A 36 11.69 -7.21 1.67
N ILE A 37 11.39 -6.52 0.56
CA ILE A 37 10.33 -6.87 -0.39
C ILE A 37 10.93 -7.72 -1.52
N LEU A 38 10.15 -8.68 -2.02
CA LEU A 38 10.47 -9.46 -3.21
C LEU A 38 10.38 -8.59 -4.46
N ASP A 39 11.42 -8.57 -5.28
CA ASP A 39 11.47 -7.78 -6.51
C ASP A 39 10.29 -8.10 -7.44
N GLY A 40 9.67 -7.06 -8.01
CA GLY A 40 8.52 -7.19 -8.91
C GLY A 40 7.20 -7.56 -8.23
N SER A 41 7.14 -7.60 -6.89
CA SER A 41 5.90 -7.89 -6.15
C SER A 41 5.15 -6.64 -5.65
N ILE A 42 5.66 -5.45 -5.97
CA ILE A 42 5.10 -4.19 -5.49
C ILE A 42 3.85 -3.84 -6.30
N GLU A 43 2.77 -3.56 -5.59
CA GLU A 43 1.47 -3.17 -6.15
C GLU A 43 0.98 -1.85 -5.56
N ARG A 44 0.25 -1.06 -6.37
CA ARG A 44 -0.39 0.18 -5.93
C ARG A 44 -1.90 0.01 -5.81
N PHE A 45 -2.47 0.59 -4.77
CA PHE A 45 -3.91 0.53 -4.50
C PHE A 45 -4.56 1.92 -4.48
N ALA A 46 -5.82 1.96 -4.92
CA ALA A 46 -6.69 3.13 -4.75
C ALA A 46 -7.18 3.30 -3.30
N SER A 47 -7.21 2.20 -2.54
CA SER A 47 -7.82 2.14 -1.21
C SER A 47 -7.12 1.07 -0.37
N TRP A 48 -6.95 1.34 0.93
CA TRP A 48 -6.31 0.42 1.87
C TRP A 48 -7.12 -0.87 2.04
N LYS A 49 -8.43 -0.83 1.76
CA LYS A 49 -9.28 -2.03 1.82
C LYS A 49 -8.92 -3.08 0.76
N ALA A 50 -8.14 -2.70 -0.25
CA ALA A 50 -7.66 -3.61 -1.29
C ALA A 50 -6.29 -4.20 -0.96
N SER A 51 -5.62 -3.72 0.09
CA SER A 51 -4.39 -4.32 0.60
C SER A 51 -4.70 -5.35 1.69
N CYS A 52 -3.65 -5.98 2.21
CA CYS A 52 -3.64 -6.87 3.37
C CYS A 52 -3.99 -6.16 4.69
N ALA A 53 -3.99 -4.82 4.73
CA ALA A 53 -4.07 -4.07 5.97
C ALA A 53 -5.47 -4.15 6.59
N ALA A 54 -5.53 -4.41 7.89
CA ALA A 54 -6.80 -4.49 8.61
C ALA A 54 -7.43 -3.12 8.86
N LYS A 55 -6.62 -2.05 8.85
CA LYS A 55 -7.04 -0.70 9.21
C LYS A 55 -6.48 0.34 8.24
N ALA A 56 -7.18 1.46 8.15
CA ALA A 56 -6.74 2.62 7.40
C ALA A 56 -5.46 3.24 8.00
N PRO A 57 -4.57 3.82 7.18
CA PRO A 57 -3.50 4.69 7.64
C PRO A 57 -4.00 5.82 8.56
N ALA A 58 -3.48 5.86 9.79
CA ALA A 58 -3.90 6.83 10.81
C ALA A 58 -3.27 8.24 10.61
N GLY A 59 -3.66 9.18 11.45
CA GLY A 59 -3.11 10.55 11.50
C GLY A 59 -3.75 11.54 10.52
N GLN A 60 -3.22 12.76 10.47
CA GLN A 60 -3.67 13.82 9.54
C GLN A 60 -3.02 13.72 8.16
N GLY A 61 -3.55 14.43 7.17
CA GLY A 61 -3.05 14.46 5.78
C GLY A 61 -3.83 13.55 4.82
N ASN A 62 -3.64 13.81 3.52
CA ASN A 62 -4.26 13.07 2.43
C ASN A 62 -3.34 11.95 1.95
N ILE A 63 -3.91 10.78 1.69
CA ILE A 63 -3.18 9.65 1.12
C ILE A 63 -2.76 9.97 -0.31
N VAL A 64 -1.47 9.80 -0.59
CA VAL A 64 -0.88 10.02 -1.93
C VAL A 64 -0.54 8.69 -2.59
N ALA A 65 -0.01 7.74 -1.81
CA ALA A 65 0.24 6.39 -2.28
C ALA A 65 -0.09 5.37 -1.20
N LEU A 66 -0.69 4.27 -1.63
CA LEU A 66 -0.91 3.05 -0.87
C LEU A 66 -0.27 1.92 -1.67
N CYS A 67 0.66 1.23 -1.05
CA CYS A 67 1.48 0.24 -1.71
C CYS A 67 1.51 -1.04 -0.87
N GLN A 68 1.67 -2.17 -1.54
CA GLN A 68 1.95 -3.44 -0.89
C GLN A 68 3.10 -4.12 -1.61
N GLY A 69 3.96 -4.81 -0.86
CA GLY A 69 4.94 -5.71 -1.41
C GLY A 69 4.89 -7.06 -0.71
N LYS A 70 5.18 -8.14 -1.43
CA LYS A 70 5.38 -9.45 -0.81
C LYS A 70 6.74 -9.48 -0.14
N LEU A 71 6.82 -10.01 1.07
CA LEU A 71 8.11 -10.15 1.74
C LEU A 71 8.93 -11.28 1.09
N LYS A 72 10.26 -11.24 1.24
CA LYS A 72 11.10 -12.40 0.86
C LYS A 72 10.83 -13.64 1.74
N GLY A 73 10.30 -13.43 2.94
CA GLY A 73 9.74 -14.49 3.79
C GLY A 73 8.25 -14.70 3.53
N ASP A 74 7.51 -15.04 4.58
CA ASP A 74 6.04 -15.11 4.54
C ASP A 74 5.41 -13.75 4.82
N GLY A 75 4.22 -13.52 4.26
CA GLY A 75 3.43 -12.32 4.44
C GLY A 75 3.74 -11.18 3.46
N TYR A 76 3.18 -10.03 3.79
CA TYR A 76 3.23 -8.81 2.99
C TYR A 76 3.60 -7.62 3.89
N VAL A 77 4.04 -6.54 3.26
CA VAL A 77 4.11 -5.22 3.90
C VAL A 77 3.21 -4.27 3.16
N PHE A 78 2.28 -3.66 3.88
CA PHE A 78 1.51 -2.52 3.41
C PHE A 78 2.19 -1.24 3.86
N TYR A 79 2.38 -0.28 2.96
CA TYR A 79 3.06 0.96 3.27
C TYR A 79 2.44 2.14 2.50
N TRP A 80 2.55 3.32 3.07
CA TRP A 80 1.85 4.50 2.57
C TRP A 80 2.64 5.78 2.81
N ILE A 81 2.26 6.80 2.03
CA ILE A 81 2.66 8.19 2.26
C ILE A 81 1.45 9.11 2.18
N LYS A 82 1.46 10.11 3.05
CA LYS A 82 0.45 11.14 3.17
C LYS A 82 1.09 12.51 3.03
N ALA A 83 0.46 13.37 2.23
CA ALA A 83 0.79 14.78 2.17
C ALA A 83 -0.11 15.57 3.13
N ALA A 84 0.48 16.44 3.93
CA ALA A 84 -0.23 17.46 4.70
C ALA A 84 0.40 18.84 4.44
N VAL A 85 -0.28 19.90 4.87
CA VAL A 85 0.18 21.28 4.65
C VAL A 85 1.53 21.55 5.31
N GLU A 86 1.76 20.98 6.50
CA GLU A 86 2.96 21.22 7.31
C GLU A 86 4.09 20.25 6.99
N ALA A 87 3.79 18.96 6.79
CA ALA A 87 4.78 17.93 6.53
C ALA A 87 4.16 16.66 5.91
N GLU A 88 4.97 15.93 5.14
CA GLU A 88 4.65 14.55 4.76
C GLU A 88 4.72 13.62 5.97
N SER A 89 3.84 12.62 6.01
CA SER A 89 3.97 11.49 6.94
C SER A 89 3.85 10.18 6.19
N SER A 90 4.61 9.17 6.61
CA SER A 90 4.57 7.83 6.03
C SER A 90 4.41 6.80 7.13
N GLY A 91 4.14 5.56 6.74
CA GLY A 91 4.05 4.45 7.68
C GLY A 91 3.95 3.12 6.94
N TYR A 92 4.11 2.04 7.70
CA TYR A 92 3.96 0.69 7.19
C TYR A 92 3.36 -0.23 8.26
N GLU A 93 2.80 -1.34 7.80
CA GLU A 93 2.26 -2.44 8.58
C GLU A 93 2.68 -3.75 7.90
N ILE A 94 3.19 -4.69 8.69
CA ILE A 94 3.43 -6.07 8.23
C ILE A 94 2.14 -6.85 8.49
N CYS A 95 1.72 -7.63 7.50
CA CYS A 95 0.41 -8.29 7.43
C CYS A 95 0.54 -9.66 6.76
N ASP A 96 -0.40 -10.57 7.03
CA ASP A 96 -0.41 -11.96 6.54
C ASP A 96 -1.26 -12.15 5.27
#